data_AF-W6QWG9-F1
#
_entry.id   AF-W6QWG9-F1
#
_cell.length_a   1.000
_cell.length_b   1.000
_cell.length_c   1.000
_cell.angle_alpha   90.00
_cell.angle_beta   90.00
_cell.angle_gamma   90.00
#
_symmetry.space_group_name_H-M   'P 1'
#
loop_
_entity.id
_entity.type
_entity.pdbx_description
1 polymer ?
#
loop_
_entity_poly.entity_id
_entity_poly.type
_entity_poly.pdbx_seq_one_letter_code
_entity_poly.pdbx_strand_id
1 'polypeptide(L)'
;MNAYVLLTSLLDREAFPAEVFAELYHRRWGIETDFRRLKQTLTLDNFSGRSVTAVKQDFHAAQLLKNLALLMQHLLQPVIEQRHKGRKLRWKVNFTQGVSRLKNTLVELLVRHCAQGLSNVLALMAKSLSAVRSGRSFARQRKRAASRGCEGYKPTR
;
A
#
# COMPACT_ATOMS: atom_id res chain seq x y z
N MET A 1 -23.32 -8.84 13.70
CA MET A 1 -22.81 -7.45 13.72
C MET A 1 -21.49 -7.45 14.46
N ASN A 2 -20.43 -6.85 13.90
CA ASN A 2 -19.19 -6.65 14.65
C ASN A 2 -19.31 -5.33 15.40
N ALA A 3 -19.34 -5.37 16.74
CA ALA A 3 -19.21 -4.18 17.57
C ALA A 3 -17.72 -3.83 17.72
N TYR A 4 -17.37 -2.57 17.49
CA TYR A 4 -16.02 -2.05 17.75
C TYR A 4 -16.08 -1.09 18.94
N VAL A 5 -15.15 -1.25 19.88
CA VAL A 5 -14.95 -0.29 20.98
C VAL A 5 -13.71 0.52 20.65
N LEU A 6 -13.85 1.85 20.54
CA LEU A 6 -12.77 2.78 20.23
C LEU A 6 -12.53 3.68 21.45
N LEU A 7 -11.26 3.85 21.81
CA LEU A 7 -10.81 4.75 22.87
C LEU A 7 -10.11 5.94 22.21
N THR A 8 -10.41 7.16 22.67
CA THR A 8 -9.86 8.40 22.11
C THR A 8 -9.54 9.39 23.22
N SER A 9 -8.52 10.22 23.03
CA SER A 9 -8.21 11.36 23.89
C SER A 9 -8.95 12.64 23.49
N LEU A 10 -9.77 12.59 22.44
CA LEU A 10 -10.63 13.68 22.01
C LEU A 10 -11.92 13.64 22.85
N LEU A 11 -12.06 14.57 23.79
CA LEU A 11 -13.12 14.53 24.81
C LEU A 11 -14.35 15.39 24.47
N ASP A 12 -14.19 16.39 23.60
CA ASP A 12 -15.26 17.26 23.15
C ASP A 12 -16.20 16.51 22.20
N ARG A 13 -17.41 16.23 22.66
CA ARG A 13 -18.40 15.46 21.92
C ARG A 13 -19.12 16.27 20.84
N GLU A 14 -19.14 17.59 20.96
CA GLU A 14 -19.72 18.47 19.95
C GLU A 14 -18.74 18.66 18.79
N ALA A 15 -17.45 18.87 19.09
CA ALA A 15 -16.41 18.97 18.08
C ALA A 15 -16.08 17.62 17.41
N PHE A 16 -16.16 16.51 18.15
CA PHE A 16 -15.79 15.17 17.68
C PHE A 16 -16.91 14.14 17.90
N PRO A 17 -17.99 14.19 17.09
CA PRO A 17 -19.11 13.26 17.22
C PRO A 17 -18.71 11.82 16.87
N ALA A 18 -19.39 10.83 17.46
CA ALA A 18 -18.97 9.42 17.43
C ALA A 18 -18.85 8.82 16.01
N GLU A 19 -19.67 9.30 15.08
CA GLU A 19 -19.79 8.82 13.71
C GLU A 19 -18.50 8.99 12.91
N VAL A 20 -17.68 10.00 13.23
CA VAL A 20 -16.42 10.28 12.53
C VAL A 20 -15.36 9.23 12.82
N PHE A 21 -15.41 8.60 14.00
CA PHE A 21 -14.41 7.63 14.44
C PHE A 21 -14.48 6.33 13.66
N ALA A 22 -15.66 5.96 13.15
CA ALA A 22 -15.79 4.78 12.30
C ALA A 22 -14.98 4.94 11.00
N GLU A 23 -15.08 6.10 10.33
CA GLU A 23 -14.29 6.38 9.13
C GLU A 23 -12.80 6.53 9.45
N LEU A 24 -12.46 7.24 10.53
CA LEU A 24 -11.06 7.39 10.97
C LEU A 24 -10.41 6.03 11.27
N TYR A 25 -11.09 5.16 12.00
CA TYR A 25 -10.59 3.82 12.31
C TYR A 25 -10.46 2.97 11.03
N HIS A 26 -11.36 3.13 10.06
CA HIS A 26 -11.24 2.46 8.77
C HIS A 26 -9.94 2.83 8.03
N ARG A 27 -9.45 4.08 8.16
CA ARG A 27 -8.19 4.52 7.55
C ARG A 27 -6.96 3.74 8.07
N ARG A 28 -7.02 3.13 9.25
CA ARG A 28 -5.96 2.24 9.79
C ARG A 28 -5.66 1.07 8.85
N TRP A 29 -6.65 0.57 8.11
CA TRP A 29 -6.48 -0.53 7.16
C TRP A 29 -5.45 -0.20 6.05
N GLY A 30 -5.25 1.09 5.76
CA GLY A 30 -4.20 1.55 4.86
C GLY A 30 -2.81 1.05 5.28
N ILE A 31 -2.51 1.05 6.58
CA ILE A 31 -1.22 0.62 7.15
C ILE A 31 -1.02 -0.89 6.93
N GLU A 32 -2.03 -1.72 7.18
CA GLU A 32 -1.92 -3.17 6.96
C GLU A 32 -1.67 -3.51 5.49
N THR A 33 -2.34 -2.78 4.59
CA THR A 33 -2.13 -2.93 3.15
C THR A 33 -0.72 -2.49 2.75
N ASP A 34 -0.19 -1.45 3.40
CA ASP A 34 1.16 -0.96 3.15
C ASP A 34 2.24 -1.93 3.64
N PHE A 35 2.08 -2.50 4.85
CA PHE A 35 2.94 -3.59 5.33
C PHE A 35 2.89 -4.81 4.41
N ARG A 36 1.72 -5.13 3.85
CA ARG A 36 1.61 -6.20 2.86
C ARG A 36 2.43 -5.90 1.61
N ARG A 37 2.42 -4.67 1.10
CA ARG A 37 3.25 -4.28 -0.05
C ARG A 37 4.74 -4.48 0.24
N LEU A 38 5.22 -4.02 1.40
CA LEU A 38 6.61 -4.20 1.80
C LEU A 38 6.99 -5.68 1.90
N LYS A 39 6.20 -6.48 2.62
CA LYS A 39 6.52 -7.89 2.87
C LYS A 39 6.33 -8.78 1.63
N GLN A 40 5.25 -8.59 0.89
CA GLN A 40 4.87 -9.52 -0.19
C GLN A 40 5.28 -9.02 -1.57
N THR A 41 5.11 -7.73 -1.87
CA THR A 41 5.41 -7.19 -3.20
C THR A 41 6.89 -6.85 -3.34
N LEU A 42 7.50 -6.30 -2.28
CA LEU A 42 8.90 -5.91 -2.26
C LEU A 42 9.81 -6.93 -1.57
N THR A 43 9.25 -8.03 -1.04
CA THR A 43 10.00 -9.12 -0.40
C THR A 43 11.04 -8.60 0.59
N LEU A 44 10.63 -7.67 1.46
CA LEU A 44 11.54 -6.99 2.40
C LEU A 44 12.19 -7.96 3.40
N ASP A 45 11.67 -9.16 3.55
CA ASP A 45 12.25 -10.24 4.35
C ASP A 45 13.42 -10.98 3.64
N ASN A 46 13.66 -10.71 2.36
CA ASN A 46 14.75 -11.29 1.57
C ASN A 46 15.93 -10.30 1.45
N PHE A 47 16.73 -10.21 2.51
CA PHE A 47 17.88 -9.31 2.58
C PHE A 47 19.07 -9.80 1.73
N SER A 48 19.79 -8.85 1.14
CA SER A 48 21.00 -9.05 0.33
C SER A 48 22.23 -9.45 1.15
N GLY A 49 22.20 -9.24 2.47
CA GLY A 49 23.30 -9.57 3.37
C GLY A 49 22.88 -9.73 4.82
N ARG A 50 23.81 -10.23 5.65
CA ARG A 50 23.57 -10.51 7.09
C ARG A 50 24.01 -9.37 8.02
N SER A 51 24.73 -8.39 7.51
CA SER A 51 25.18 -7.26 8.32
C SER A 51 24.03 -6.29 8.61
N VAL A 52 24.10 -5.60 9.74
CA VAL A 52 23.13 -4.55 10.10
C VAL A 52 23.05 -3.49 9.01
N THR A 53 24.18 -3.15 8.38
CA THR A 53 24.26 -2.18 7.28
C THR A 53 23.48 -2.66 6.05
N ALA A 54 23.68 -3.92 5.62
CA ALA A 54 22.95 -4.47 4.47
C ALA A 54 21.43 -4.49 4.73
N VAL A 55 21.01 -4.93 5.91
CA VAL A 55 19.60 -4.94 6.33
C VAL A 55 18.99 -3.52 6.28
N LYS A 56 19.70 -2.51 6.79
CA LYS A 56 19.25 -1.12 6.74
C LYS A 56 19.18 -0.59 5.30
N GLN A 57 20.16 -0.89 4.46
CA GLN A 57 20.18 -0.47 3.07
C GLN A 57 18.99 -1.03 2.28
N ASP A 58 18.73 -2.33 2.41
CA ASP A 58 17.60 -2.98 1.75
C ASP A 58 16.26 -2.40 2.23
N PHE A 59 16.14 -2.17 3.54
CA PHE A 59 14.95 -1.55 4.13
C PHE A 59 14.68 -0.17 3.54
N HIS A 60 15.69 0.70 3.51
CA HIS A 60 15.55 2.05 2.97
C HIS A 60 15.31 2.05 1.46
N ALA A 61 15.97 1.16 0.70
CA ALA A 61 15.76 1.01 -0.73
C ALA A 61 14.32 0.55 -1.06
N ALA A 62 13.79 -0.43 -0.33
CA ALA A 62 12.41 -0.89 -0.47
C ALA A 62 11.41 0.22 -0.15
N GLN A 63 11.65 0.98 0.93
CA GLN A 63 10.81 2.11 1.33
C GLN A 63 10.81 3.23 0.29
N LEU A 64 11.98 3.58 -0.26
CA LEU A 64 12.13 4.56 -1.33
C LEU A 64 11.36 4.12 -2.59
N LEU A 65 11.60 2.89 -3.07
CA LEU A 65 10.95 2.34 -4.25
C LEU A 65 9.41 2.31 -4.09
N LYS A 66 8.91 1.89 -2.91
CA LYS A 66 7.49 1.91 -2.57
C LYS A 66 6.91 3.32 -2.67
N ASN A 67 7.57 4.28 -2.00
CA ASN A 67 7.10 5.66 -1.93
C ASN A 67 7.05 6.31 -3.30
N LEU A 68 8.08 6.13 -4.13
CA LEU A 68 8.11 6.64 -5.50
C LEU A 68 7.03 6.00 -6.36
N ALA A 69 6.83 4.68 -6.28
CA ALA A 69 5.76 4.01 -7.02
C ALA A 69 4.36 4.51 -6.62
N LEU A 70 4.12 4.76 -5.32
CA LEU A 70 2.87 5.35 -4.83
C LEU A 70 2.69 6.79 -5.28
N LEU A 71 3.75 7.60 -5.26
CA LEU A 71 3.74 8.98 -5.74
C LEU A 71 3.40 9.03 -7.24
N MET A 72 4.08 8.24 -8.06
CA MET A 72 3.81 8.16 -9.50
C MET A 72 2.38 7.68 -9.79
N GLN A 73 1.90 6.70 -9.02
CA GLN A 73 0.50 6.26 -9.11
C GLN A 73 -0.47 7.39 -8.76
N HIS A 74 -0.18 8.17 -7.72
CA HIS A 74 -1.01 9.30 -7.30
C HIS A 74 -1.05 10.39 -8.39
N LEU A 75 0.12 10.77 -8.93
CA LEU A 75 0.24 11.76 -9.99
C LEU A 75 -0.48 11.35 -11.29
N LEU A 76 -0.48 10.05 -11.62
CA LEU A 76 -1.18 9.52 -12.80
C LEU A 76 -2.69 9.37 -12.60
N GLN A 77 -3.19 9.40 -11.36
CA GLN A 77 -4.59 9.08 -11.06
C GLN A 77 -5.59 10.00 -11.79
N PRO A 78 -5.42 11.35 -11.84
CA PRO A 78 -6.34 12.22 -12.55
C PRO A 78 -6.42 11.91 -14.06
N VAL A 79 -5.27 11.63 -14.68
CA VAL A 79 -5.19 11.28 -16.11
C VAL A 79 -5.90 9.96 -16.40
N ILE A 80 -5.72 8.97 -15.52
CA ILE A 80 -6.38 7.65 -15.64
C ILE A 80 -7.89 7.79 -15.47
N GLU A 81 -8.34 8.57 -14.49
CA GLU A 81 -9.77 8.81 -14.25
C GLU A 81 -10.42 9.50 -15.45
N GLN A 82 -9.77 10.52 -16.00
CA GLN A 82 -10.28 11.20 -17.19
C GLN A 82 -10.34 10.28 -18.41
N ARG A 83 -9.28 9.50 -18.68
CA ARG A 83 -9.23 8.54 -19.80
C ARG A 83 -10.27 7.43 -19.70
N HIS A 84 -10.68 7.07 -18.48
CA HIS A 84 -11.58 5.95 -18.22
C HIS A 84 -12.92 6.34 -17.60
N LYS A 85 -13.32 7.62 -17.68
CA LYS A 85 -14.53 8.17 -17.06
C LYS A 85 -15.82 7.41 -17.42
N GLY A 86 -15.91 6.87 -18.65
CA GLY A 86 -17.07 6.10 -19.12
C GLY A 86 -17.10 4.62 -18.72
N ARG A 87 -16.11 4.12 -17.97
CA ARG A 87 -16.10 2.70 -17.56
C ARG A 87 -16.93 2.48 -16.30
N LYS A 88 -17.58 1.31 -16.21
CA LYS A 88 -18.37 0.87 -15.04
C LYS A 88 -17.61 0.91 -13.72
N LEU A 89 -16.30 0.63 -13.75
CA LEU A 89 -15.45 0.59 -12.57
C LEU A 89 -14.42 1.72 -12.64
N ARG A 90 -14.01 2.23 -11.48
CA ARG A 90 -12.84 3.10 -11.34
C ARG A 90 -11.57 2.30 -11.59
N TRP A 91 -10.59 2.89 -12.28
CA TRP A 91 -9.30 2.26 -12.55
C TRP A 91 -8.16 3.02 -11.88
N LYS A 92 -7.09 2.30 -11.58
CA LYS A 92 -5.85 2.86 -11.04
C LYS A 92 -4.64 2.11 -11.59
N VAL A 93 -3.46 2.71 -11.53
CA VAL A 93 -2.20 2.00 -11.83
C VAL A 93 -2.10 0.73 -10.98
N ASN A 94 -1.71 -0.37 -11.61
CA ASN A 94 -1.36 -1.58 -10.91
C ASN A 94 -0.04 -1.36 -10.15
N PHE A 95 -0.10 -1.32 -8.82
CA PHE A 95 1.05 -1.03 -7.96
C PHE A 95 2.21 -2.00 -8.21
N THR A 96 1.96 -3.30 -8.33
CA THR A 96 3.00 -4.31 -8.58
C THR A 96 3.70 -4.08 -9.90
N GLN A 97 2.94 -3.77 -10.95
CA GLN A 97 3.52 -3.41 -12.24
C GLN A 97 4.34 -2.11 -12.13
N GLY A 98 3.83 -1.10 -11.42
CA GLY A 98 4.55 0.14 -11.14
C GLY A 98 5.90 -0.09 -10.46
N VAL A 99 5.92 -0.89 -9.40
CA VAL A 99 7.15 -1.30 -8.71
C VAL A 99 8.10 -2.02 -9.65
N SER A 100 7.61 -2.96 -10.47
CA SER A 100 8.47 -3.69 -11.42
C SER A 100 9.11 -2.77 -12.46
N ARG A 101 8.35 -1.85 -13.06
CA ARG A 101 8.89 -0.87 -14.02
C ARG A 101 9.92 0.05 -13.37
N LEU A 102 9.60 0.55 -12.17
CA LEU A 102 10.47 1.48 -11.46
C LEU A 102 11.74 0.78 -10.97
N LYS A 103 11.66 -0.45 -10.42
CA LYS A 103 12.83 -1.22 -9.96
C LYS A 103 13.90 -1.37 -11.05
N ASN A 104 13.47 -1.59 -12.30
CA ASN A 104 14.39 -1.81 -13.42
C ASN A 104 14.99 -0.52 -14.00
N THR A 105 14.50 0.65 -13.60
CA THR A 105 14.89 1.95 -14.19
C THR A 105 15.36 2.95 -13.13
N LEU A 106 15.07 2.72 -11.85
CA LEU A 106 15.29 3.68 -10.78
C LEU A 106 16.74 4.11 -10.65
N VAL A 107 17.69 3.15 -10.69
CA VAL A 107 19.12 3.47 -10.59
C VAL A 107 19.56 4.35 -11.75
N GLU A 108 19.13 4.04 -12.97
CA GLU A 108 19.44 4.85 -14.15
C GLU A 108 18.85 6.27 -14.03
N LEU A 109 17.59 6.38 -13.58
CA LEU A 109 16.92 7.66 -13.37
C LEU A 109 17.61 8.52 -12.32
N LEU A 110 18.12 7.92 -11.24
CA LEU A 110 18.82 8.61 -10.16
C LEU A 110 20.24 9.04 -10.57
N VAL A 111 20.94 8.24 -11.39
CA VAL A 111 22.32 8.55 -11.79
C VAL A 111 22.34 9.54 -12.95
N ARG A 112 21.52 9.32 -13.99
CA ARG A 112 21.57 10.07 -15.24
C ARG A 112 20.60 11.25 -15.30
N HIS A 113 19.68 11.39 -14.34
CA HIS A 113 18.68 12.46 -14.29
C HIS A 113 17.96 12.68 -15.63
N CYS A 114 17.32 11.63 -16.16
CA CYS A 114 16.73 11.66 -17.50
C CYS A 114 15.21 11.87 -17.45
N ALA A 115 14.75 13.10 -17.75
CA ALA A 115 13.32 13.43 -17.82
C ALA A 115 12.56 12.54 -18.83
N GLN A 116 13.19 12.22 -19.98
CA GLN A 116 12.61 11.32 -20.97
C GLN A 116 12.43 9.90 -20.41
N GLY A 117 13.41 9.41 -19.64
CA GLY A 117 13.32 8.11 -18.96
C GLY A 117 12.15 8.08 -17.99
N LEU A 118 11.97 9.14 -17.19
CA LEU A 118 10.85 9.25 -16.26
C LEU A 118 9.52 9.25 -17.00
N SER A 119 9.40 10.04 -18.07
CA SER A 119 8.21 10.08 -18.92
C SER A 119 7.88 8.70 -19.52
N ASN A 120 8.88 7.94 -19.96
CA ASN A 120 8.70 6.59 -20.48
C ASN A 120 8.16 5.64 -19.40
N VAL A 121 8.70 5.69 -18.18
CA VAL A 121 8.22 4.87 -17.05
C VAL A 121 6.77 5.22 -16.71
N LEU A 122 6.43 6.51 -16.61
CA LEU A 122 5.07 6.97 -16.34
C LEU A 122 4.09 6.50 -17.43
N ALA A 123 4.49 6.57 -18.70
CA ALA A 123 3.67 6.07 -19.81
C ALA A 123 3.42 4.55 -19.73
N LEU A 124 4.44 3.76 -19.36
CA LEU A 124 4.30 2.31 -19.14
C LEU A 124 3.39 1.99 -17.95
N MET A 125 3.50 2.76 -16.87
CA MET A 125 2.62 2.64 -15.69
C MET A 125 1.17 2.96 -16.04
N ALA A 126 0.92 4.02 -16.81
CA ALA A 126 -0.41 4.42 -17.26
C ALA A 126 -1.11 3.38 -18.15
N LYS A 127 -0.36 2.49 -18.80
CA LYS A 127 -0.89 1.36 -19.58
C LYS A 127 -1.18 0.12 -18.71
N SER A 128 -0.62 0.05 -17.51
CA SER A 128 -0.72 -1.12 -16.62
C SER A 128 -1.73 -0.86 -15.50
N LEU A 129 -3.01 -1.11 -15.76
CA LEU A 129 -4.10 -0.71 -14.85
C LEU A 129 -4.74 -1.90 -14.13
N SER A 130 -5.37 -1.61 -12.99
CA SER A 130 -6.21 -2.53 -12.24
C SER A 130 -7.53 -1.85 -11.86
N ALA A 131 -8.63 -2.59 -11.91
CA ALA A 131 -9.94 -2.08 -11.52
C ALA A 131 -10.06 -2.00 -10.00
N VAL A 132 -10.54 -0.87 -9.50
CA VAL A 132 -10.93 -0.66 -8.11
C VAL A 132 -12.35 -1.18 -7.93
N ARG A 133 -12.52 -2.18 -7.06
CA ARG A 133 -13.81 -2.79 -6.74
C ARG A 133 -14.18 -2.42 -5.32
N SER A 134 -15.07 -1.43 -5.16
CA SER A 134 -15.61 -1.03 -3.86
C SER A 134 -16.44 -2.18 -3.25
N GLY A 135 -16.50 -2.24 -1.92
CA GLY A 135 -17.32 -3.22 -1.20
C GLY A 135 -16.84 -4.67 -1.26
N ARG A 136 -15.66 -4.96 -1.82
CA ARG A 136 -15.12 -6.32 -1.86
C ARG A 136 -14.75 -6.78 -0.45
N SER A 137 -15.55 -7.67 0.11
CA SER A 137 -15.21 -8.45 1.29
C SER A 137 -14.98 -9.90 0.90
N PHE A 138 -14.13 -10.59 1.65
CA PHE A 138 -13.97 -12.02 1.56
C PHE A 138 -14.23 -12.60 2.93
N ALA A 139 -14.98 -13.70 2.99
CA ALA A 139 -15.12 -14.44 4.23
C ALA A 139 -13.72 -14.82 4.74
N ARG A 140 -13.42 -14.46 5.99
CA ARG A 140 -12.14 -14.81 6.60
C ARG A 140 -12.12 -16.33 6.80
N GLN A 141 -11.45 -17.05 5.92
CA GLN A 141 -11.19 -18.47 6.13
C GLN A 141 -10.09 -18.62 7.19
N ARG A 142 -10.52 -18.79 8.44
CA ARG A 142 -9.62 -19.11 9.55
C ARG A 142 -9.09 -20.53 9.34
N LYS A 143 -7.78 -20.68 9.13
CA LYS A 143 -7.12 -21.99 9.06
C LYS A 143 -7.12 -22.74 10.39
N ARG A 144 -7.38 -22.06 11.51
CA ARG A 144 -7.49 -22.63 12.85
C ARG A 144 -8.70 -22.02 13.56
N ALA A 145 -9.47 -22.86 14.24
CA ALA A 145 -10.57 -22.40 15.08
C ALA A 145 -10.00 -21.54 16.23
N ALA A 146 -10.72 -20.50 16.65
CA ALA A 146 -10.33 -19.76 17.84
C ALA A 146 -10.38 -20.71 19.03
N SER A 147 -9.24 -21.02 19.64
CA SER A 147 -9.24 -21.56 21.00
C SER A 147 -9.88 -20.52 21.92
N ARG A 148 -10.70 -20.94 22.88
CA ARG A 148 -11.24 -20.04 23.91
C ARG A 148 -10.06 -19.37 24.64
N GLY A 149 -9.77 -18.11 24.33
CA GLY A 149 -8.64 -17.37 24.90
C GLY A 149 -7.97 -16.45 23.87
N CYS A 150 -7.65 -15.24 24.30
CA CYS A 150 -7.10 -14.14 23.49
C CYS A 150 -5.94 -14.57 22.58
N GLU A 151 -6.20 -14.76 21.29
CA GLU A 151 -5.15 -14.90 20.27
C GLU A 151 -4.51 -13.53 19.97
N GLY A 152 -3.70 -13.03 20.90
CA GLY A 152 -2.94 -11.78 20.76
C GLY A 152 -1.43 -11.96 20.63
N TYR A 153 -0.89 -13.09 21.08
CA TYR A 153 0.56 -13.29 21.12
C TYR A 153 0.93 -14.60 20.43
N LYS A 154 1.64 -14.50 19.29
CA LYS A 154 2.38 -15.66 18.77
C LYS A 154 3.56 -15.87 19.72
N PRO A 155 3.74 -17.05 20.31
CA PRO A 155 4.97 -17.35 21.03
C PRO A 155 6.14 -17.18 20.04
N THR A 156 7.07 -16.29 20.35
CA THR A 156 8.37 -16.27 19.70
C THR A 156 9.07 -17.59 20.03
N ARG A 157 9.61 -18.24 19.01
CA ARG A 157 10.53 -19.36 19.18
C ARG A 157 11.84 -18.86 19.76
#